data_AF-A0AAW0HJI7-F1
#
_entry.id   AF-A0AAW0HJI7-F1
#
_cell.length_a   1.000
_cell.length_b   1.000
_cell.length_c   1.000
_cell.angle_alpha   90.00
_cell.angle_beta   90.00
_cell.angle_gamma   90.00
#
_symmetry.space_group_name_H-M   'P 1'
#
loop_
_entity.id
_entity.type
_entity.pdbx_description
1 polymer ?
#
loop_
_entity_poly.entity_id
_entity_poly.type
_entity_poly.pdbx_seq_one_letter_code
_entity_poly.pdbx_strand_id
1 'polypeptide(L)'
;LCSSSVRRVFVQPDNEALALWWTFGAGTKLEIKRADAKPTVSIFSPSTEQLKTGSASLVCFVNNFYPKDINVKWKADGSEKQGAVDSLSEQDSKDNTYSLSSTLTLSKTEYESHSMYTCEVVHKTSSTPITSSFNKNDC
;
A
#
# COMPACT_ATOMS: atom_id res chain seq x y z
N LEU A 1 -19.22 29.01 -5.76
CA LEU A 1 -17.76 29.10 -6.02
C LEU A 1 -17.07 29.40 -4.70
N CYS A 2 -16.60 28.38 -3.98
CA CYS A 2 -15.94 28.57 -2.69
C CYS A 2 -14.44 28.74 -2.95
N SER A 3 -13.94 29.97 -2.79
CA SER A 3 -12.53 30.31 -3.00
C SER A 3 -11.76 30.07 -1.71
N SER A 4 -10.89 29.07 -1.68
CA SER A 4 -10.02 28.80 -0.53
C SER A 4 -8.82 29.74 -0.53
N SER A 5 -8.71 30.60 0.48
CA SER A 5 -7.55 31.49 0.70
C SER A 5 -6.74 30.98 1.89
N VAL A 6 -5.42 30.81 1.71
CA VAL A 6 -4.50 30.36 2.76
C VAL A 6 -3.97 31.57 3.51
N ARG A 7 -4.33 31.74 4.79
CA ARG A 7 -3.71 32.72 5.70
C ARG A 7 -2.70 32.01 6.60
N ARG A 8 -1.51 32.61 6.73
CA ARG A 8 -0.44 32.14 7.62
C ARG A 8 -0.77 32.57 9.06
N VAL A 9 -0.92 31.62 9.97
CA VAL A 9 -1.18 31.87 11.41
C VAL A 9 0.14 31.69 12.16
N PHE A 10 0.56 32.70 12.93
CA PHE A 10 1.70 32.59 13.84
C PHE A 10 1.19 32.15 15.21
N VAL A 11 1.79 31.12 15.79
CA VAL A 11 1.48 30.61 17.13
C VAL A 11 2.61 31.05 18.08
N GLN A 12 2.27 31.78 19.14
CA GLN A 12 3.18 32.05 20.26
C GLN A 12 3.10 30.91 21.27
N PRO A 13 4.19 30.54 21.97
CA PRO A 13 4.17 29.48 22.96
C PRO A 13 3.61 30.00 24.30
N ASP A 14 2.35 29.71 24.58
CA ASP A 14 1.73 29.79 25.89
C ASP A 14 1.78 28.44 26.61
N ASN A 15 2.31 28.44 27.83
CA ASN A 15 2.79 27.28 28.58
C ASN A 15 1.68 26.52 29.33
N GLU A 16 0.52 26.32 28.71
CA GLU A 16 -0.61 25.59 29.30
C GLU A 16 -1.07 24.51 28.32
N ALA A 17 -0.82 23.25 28.66
CA ALA A 17 -1.13 22.06 27.84
C ALA A 17 -2.64 21.73 27.80
N LEU A 18 -3.50 22.74 27.62
CA LEU A 18 -4.94 22.61 27.57
C LEU A 18 -5.43 22.65 26.12
N ALA A 19 -5.59 21.43 25.59
CA ALA A 19 -6.56 21.06 24.56
C ALA A 19 -6.34 21.59 23.12
N LEU A 20 -5.31 21.05 22.46
CA LEU A 20 -5.07 21.18 21.01
C LEU A 20 -6.28 20.83 20.11
N TRP A 21 -7.28 20.10 20.60
CA TRP A 21 -8.49 19.75 19.84
C TRP A 21 -9.51 20.89 19.73
N TRP A 22 -9.47 21.87 20.65
CA TRP A 22 -10.37 23.03 20.59
C TRP A 22 -9.84 24.13 19.68
N THR A 23 -8.53 24.11 19.40
CA THR A 23 -7.83 25.08 18.57
C THR A 23 -7.57 24.57 17.14
N PHE A 24 -7.45 23.25 16.93
CA PHE A 24 -7.19 22.64 15.62
C PHE A 24 -8.26 21.60 15.23
N GLY A 25 -8.79 21.69 14.00
CA GLY A 25 -9.70 20.71 13.43
C GLY A 25 -9.00 19.45 12.91
N ALA A 26 -9.77 18.44 12.48
CA ALA A 26 -9.26 17.13 12.03
C ALA A 26 -8.38 17.14 10.77
N GLY A 27 -8.23 18.30 10.11
CA GLY A 27 -7.52 18.44 8.84
C GLY A 27 -8.37 17.99 7.66
N THR A 28 -7.96 18.41 6.45
CA THR A 28 -8.59 17.96 5.20
C THR A 28 -7.47 17.58 4.24
N LYS A 29 -7.44 16.31 3.83
CA LYS A 29 -6.52 15.84 2.79
C LYS A 29 -7.07 16.26 1.43
N LEU A 30 -6.32 17.11 0.74
CA LEU A 30 -6.64 17.53 -0.62
C LEU A 30 -6.00 16.55 -1.60
N GLU A 31 -6.77 16.08 -2.58
CA GLU A 31 -6.31 15.16 -3.62
C GLU A 31 -6.53 15.81 -5.00
N ILE A 32 -5.52 15.77 -5.85
CA ILE A 32 -5.56 16.30 -7.22
C ILE A 32 -6.20 15.23 -8.11
N LYS A 33 -7.21 15.61 -8.88
CA LYS A 33 -7.85 14.69 -9.84
C LYS A 33 -6.97 14.49 -11.08
N ARG A 34 -6.92 13.25 -11.57
CA ARG A 34 -6.27 12.88 -12.84
C ARG A 34 -7.08 11.81 -13.58
N ALA A 35 -6.63 11.47 -14.78
CA ALA A 35 -7.17 10.31 -15.51
C ALA A 35 -6.82 9.01 -14.77
N ASP A 36 -7.73 8.04 -14.86
CA ASP A 36 -7.54 6.71 -14.29
C ASP A 36 -6.23 6.08 -14.82
N ALA A 37 -5.45 5.51 -13.91
CA ALA A 37 -4.15 4.91 -14.21
C ALA A 37 -4.12 3.47 -13.72
N LYS A 38 -3.81 2.54 -14.63
CA LYS A 38 -3.75 1.10 -14.31
C LYS A 38 -2.48 0.81 -13.50
N PRO A 39 -2.57 0.09 -12.37
CA PRO A 39 -1.40 -0.25 -11.57
C PRO A 39 -0.44 -1.17 -12.31
N THR A 40 0.85 -1.00 -12.03
CA THR A 40 1.89 -1.99 -12.32
C THR A 40 2.16 -2.79 -11.05
N VAL A 41 2.15 -4.12 -11.13
CA VAL A 41 2.24 -5.00 -9.96
C VAL A 41 3.52 -5.84 -10.03
N SER A 42 4.37 -5.71 -9.02
CA SER A 42 5.60 -6.47 -8.86
C SER A 42 5.59 -7.21 -7.53
N ILE A 43 6.05 -8.46 -7.53
CA ILE A 43 6.17 -9.28 -6.33
C ILE A 43 7.64 -9.54 -6.04
N PHE A 44 8.01 -9.46 -4.76
CA PHE A 44 9.36 -9.70 -4.27
C PHE A 44 9.34 -10.85 -3.27
N SER A 45 10.19 -11.85 -3.52
CA SER A 45 10.41 -12.98 -2.63
C SER A 45 11.19 -12.55 -1.38
N PRO A 46 11.06 -13.29 -0.26
CA PRO A 46 11.91 -13.09 0.91
C PRO A 46 13.39 -13.30 0.55
N SER A 47 14.27 -12.58 1.25
CA SER A 47 15.71 -12.77 1.09
C SER A 47 16.16 -14.07 1.76
N THR A 48 17.22 -14.68 1.22
CA THR A 48 17.83 -15.88 1.81
C THR A 48 18.28 -15.65 3.25
N GLU A 49 18.77 -14.45 3.57
CA GLU A 49 19.16 -14.07 4.92
C GLU A 49 17.95 -14.00 5.87
N GLN A 50 16.81 -13.48 5.41
CA GLN A 50 15.60 -13.47 6.21
C GLN A 50 15.13 -14.90 6.53
N LEU A 51 15.17 -15.80 5.55
CA LEU A 51 14.76 -17.19 5.75
C LEU A 51 15.62 -17.92 6.80
N LYS A 52 16.84 -17.48 7.07
CA LYS A 52 17.68 -18.03 8.16
C LYS A 52 17.16 -17.65 9.54
N THR A 53 16.41 -16.54 9.66
CA THR A 53 15.80 -16.07 10.91
C THR A 53 14.50 -16.81 11.28
N GLY A 54 13.98 -17.66 10.39
CA GLY A 54 12.75 -18.42 10.61
C GLY A 54 11.47 -17.71 10.16
N SER A 55 11.58 -16.55 9.51
CA SER A 55 10.46 -15.79 8.93
C SER A 55 10.61 -15.59 7.43
N ALA A 56 9.51 -15.33 6.74
CA ALA A 56 9.48 -15.02 5.31
C ALA A 56 8.52 -13.85 5.06
N SER A 57 9.03 -12.74 4.52
CA SER A 57 8.19 -11.61 4.12
C SER A 57 8.15 -11.50 2.60
N LEU A 58 6.93 -11.57 2.08
CA LEU A 58 6.61 -11.39 0.67
C LEU A 58 6.10 -9.97 0.49
N VAL A 59 6.61 -9.26 -0.51
CA VAL A 59 6.19 -7.87 -0.76
C VAL A 59 5.58 -7.78 -2.14
N CYS A 60 4.34 -7.28 -2.22
CA CYS A 60 3.69 -6.90 -3.47
C CYS A 60 3.70 -5.38 -3.56
N PHE A 61 4.41 -4.86 -4.55
CA PHE A 61 4.47 -3.44 -4.83
C PHE A 61 3.56 -3.10 -6.01
N VAL A 62 2.59 -2.23 -5.75
CA VAL A 62 1.58 -1.78 -6.68
C VAL A 62 1.87 -0.32 -6.99
N ASN A 63 2.30 -0.01 -8.21
CA ASN A 63 2.89 1.28 -8.55
C ASN A 63 2.04 2.08 -9.54
N ASN A 64 2.08 3.41 -9.39
CA ASN A 64 1.53 4.42 -10.30
C ASN A 64 0.05 4.25 -10.68
N PHE A 65 -0.83 4.02 -9.70
CA PHE A 65 -2.26 3.86 -9.95
C PHE A 65 -3.11 5.07 -9.53
N TYR A 66 -4.28 5.18 -10.13
CA TYR A 66 -5.29 6.17 -9.75
C TYR A 66 -6.68 5.70 -10.19
N PRO A 67 -7.73 5.85 -9.35
CA PRO A 67 -7.80 6.49 -8.03
C PRO A 67 -7.21 5.62 -6.91
N LYS A 68 -7.18 6.16 -5.68
CA LYS A 68 -6.60 5.48 -4.50
C LYS A 68 -7.32 4.18 -4.10
N ASP A 69 -8.58 4.01 -4.50
CA ASP A 69 -9.39 2.87 -4.10
C ASP A 69 -8.93 1.61 -4.83
N ILE A 70 -8.31 0.71 -4.09
CA ILE A 70 -7.72 -0.53 -4.59
C ILE A 70 -7.85 -1.62 -3.54
N ASN A 71 -7.91 -2.88 -3.97
CA ASN A 71 -7.95 -4.03 -3.07
C ASN A 71 -6.88 -5.04 -3.47
N VAL A 72 -6.02 -5.41 -2.52
CA VAL A 72 -4.99 -6.42 -2.72
C VAL A 72 -5.38 -7.71 -2.00
N LYS A 73 -5.17 -8.85 -2.66
CA LYS A 73 -5.34 -10.18 -2.10
C LYS A 73 -4.10 -11.02 -2.32
N TRP A 74 -3.78 -11.85 -1.34
CA TRP A 74 -2.71 -12.82 -1.44
C TRP A 74 -3.27 -14.22 -1.63
N LYS A 75 -2.62 -15.02 -2.47
CA LYS A 75 -2.87 -16.45 -2.61
C LYS A 75 -1.57 -17.24 -2.52
N ALA A 76 -1.60 -18.35 -1.80
CA ALA A 76 -0.54 -19.36 -1.82
C ALA A 76 -1.12 -20.65 -2.42
N ASP A 77 -0.52 -21.15 -3.51
CA ASP A 77 -1.01 -22.29 -4.30
C ASP A 77 -2.52 -22.20 -4.63
N GLY A 78 -3.00 -20.99 -4.92
CA GLY A 78 -4.40 -20.70 -5.24
C GLY A 78 -5.32 -20.46 -4.03
N SER A 79 -4.89 -20.73 -2.81
CA SER A 79 -5.67 -20.49 -1.59
C SER A 79 -5.44 -19.10 -1.01
N GLU A 80 -6.51 -18.36 -0.70
CA GLU A 80 -6.43 -16.99 -0.16
C GLU A 80 -5.73 -16.95 1.21
N LYS A 81 -4.79 -16.02 1.37
CA LYS A 81 -4.04 -15.77 2.60
C LYS A 81 -4.47 -14.43 3.20
N GLN A 82 -4.61 -14.41 4.52
CA GLN A 82 -4.97 -13.22 5.30
C GLN A 82 -3.76 -12.73 6.10
N GLY A 83 -3.89 -11.57 6.74
CA GLY A 83 -2.85 -11.00 7.60
C GLY A 83 -1.76 -10.22 6.85
N ALA A 84 -1.98 -9.90 5.57
CA ALA A 84 -1.15 -8.96 4.86
C ALA A 84 -1.34 -7.53 5.40
N VAL A 85 -0.26 -6.76 5.44
CA VAL A 85 -0.27 -5.37 5.88
C VAL A 85 -0.05 -4.47 4.66
N ASP A 86 -1.03 -3.61 4.40
CA ASP A 86 -1.01 -2.68 3.28
C ASP A 86 -0.58 -1.28 3.74
N SER A 87 0.32 -0.66 2.99
CA SER A 87 0.78 0.72 3.20
C SER A 87 0.60 1.51 1.91
N LEU A 88 -0.33 2.46 1.93
CA LEU A 88 -0.61 3.36 0.82
C LEU A 88 0.27 4.61 0.92
N SER A 89 0.84 5.05 -0.20
CA SER A 89 1.61 6.28 -0.29
C SER A 89 0.72 7.53 -0.24
N GLU A 90 1.32 8.68 0.03
CA GLU A 90 0.71 9.95 -0.37
C GLU A 90 0.65 10.05 -1.90
N GLN A 91 -0.20 10.94 -2.38
CA GLN A 91 -0.29 11.21 -3.81
C GLN A 91 1.03 11.79 -4.31
N ASP A 92 1.62 11.18 -5.34
CA ASP A 92 2.88 11.62 -5.91
C ASP A 92 2.72 13.02 -6.52
N SER A 93 3.67 13.91 -6.23
CA SER A 93 3.58 15.32 -6.62
C SER A 93 3.88 15.58 -8.09
N LYS A 94 4.52 14.62 -8.79
CA LYS A 94 4.92 14.76 -10.20
C LYS A 94 3.84 14.21 -11.13
N ASP A 95 3.31 13.03 -10.81
CA ASP A 95 2.35 12.34 -11.67
C ASP A 95 0.93 12.26 -11.07
N ASN A 96 0.72 12.64 -9.82
CA ASN A 96 -0.57 12.57 -9.13
C ASN A 96 -1.13 11.14 -8.99
N THR A 97 -0.28 10.12 -8.99
CA THR A 97 -0.66 8.72 -8.71
C THR A 97 -0.43 8.32 -7.26
N TYR A 98 -0.91 7.14 -6.91
CA TYR A 98 -0.62 6.45 -5.66
C TYR A 98 0.21 5.19 -5.93
N SER A 99 0.92 4.77 -4.90
CA SER A 99 1.59 3.48 -4.82
C SER A 99 1.24 2.79 -3.51
N LEU A 100 1.22 1.46 -3.51
CA LEU A 100 0.86 0.65 -2.36
C LEU A 100 1.85 -0.50 -2.22
N SER A 101 2.36 -0.71 -1.01
CA SER A 101 3.09 -1.93 -0.65
C SER A 101 2.21 -2.81 0.23
N SER A 102 1.99 -4.05 -0.20
CA SER A 102 1.33 -5.08 0.59
C SER A 102 2.37 -6.08 1.03
N THR A 103 2.50 -6.32 2.34
CA THR A 103 3.49 -7.25 2.90
C THR A 103 2.79 -8.41 3.58
N LEU A 104 2.99 -9.62 3.07
CA LEU A 104 2.54 -10.86 3.71
C LEU A 104 3.72 -11.50 4.45
N THR A 105 3.61 -11.63 5.77
CA THR A 105 4.64 -12.26 6.60
C THR A 105 4.16 -13.63 7.07
N LEU A 106 4.95 -14.66 6.76
CA LEU A 106 4.69 -16.06 7.10
C LEU A 106 5.85 -16.61 7.95
N SER A 107 5.60 -17.72 8.64
CA SER A 107 6.70 -18.53 9.16
C SER A 107 7.47 -19.15 8.00
N LYS A 108 8.75 -19.46 8.22
CA LYS A 108 9.55 -20.19 7.22
C LYS A 108 8.88 -21.50 6.80
N THR A 109 8.30 -22.24 7.74
CA THR A 109 7.67 -23.54 7.47
C THR A 109 6.45 -23.41 6.57
N GLU A 110 5.60 -22.41 6.81
CA GLU A 110 4.44 -22.12 5.94
C GLU A 110 4.89 -21.59 4.58
N TYR A 111 5.94 -20.76 4.56
CA TYR A 111 6.51 -20.29 3.31
C TYR A 111 7.01 -21.45 2.44
N GLU A 112 7.71 -22.41 3.08
CA GLU A 112 8.30 -23.57 2.44
C GLU A 112 7.28 -24.61 1.99
N SER A 113 6.12 -24.70 2.65
CA SER A 113 5.06 -25.67 2.31
C SER A 113 4.32 -25.35 1.02
N HIS A 114 4.46 -24.13 0.48
CA HIS A 114 3.84 -23.73 -0.78
C HIS A 114 4.90 -23.42 -1.84
N SER A 115 4.51 -23.55 -3.12
CA SER A 115 5.43 -23.33 -4.24
C SER A 115 5.16 -22.00 -4.96
N MET A 116 3.90 -21.60 -5.07
CA MET A 116 3.48 -20.43 -5.83
C MET A 116 2.80 -19.40 -4.94
N TYR A 117 3.27 -18.16 -5.02
CA TYR A 117 2.64 -17.02 -4.35
C TYR A 117 2.13 -16.04 -5.39
N THR A 118 0.90 -15.58 -5.21
CA THR A 118 0.22 -14.65 -6.12
C THR A 118 -0.32 -13.46 -5.34
N CYS A 119 -0.01 -12.26 -5.82
CA CYS A 119 -0.65 -11.02 -5.43
C CYS A 119 -1.70 -10.66 -6.48
N GLU A 120 -2.97 -10.61 -6.09
CA GLU A 120 -4.08 -10.18 -6.94
C GLU A 120 -4.53 -8.78 -6.56
N VAL A 121 -4.59 -7.90 -7.55
CA VAL A 121 -4.92 -6.50 -7.37
C VAL A 121 -6.19 -6.17 -8.14
N VAL A 122 -7.23 -5.74 -7.43
CA VAL A 122 -8.50 -5.30 -8.00
C VAL A 122 -8.53 -3.78 -8.03
N HIS A 123 -8.64 -3.21 -9.23
CA HIS A 123 -8.66 -1.77 -9.45
C HIS A 123 -9.65 -1.43 -10.58
N LYS A 124 -10.36 -0.31 -10.48
CA LYS A 124 -11.45 0.07 -11.41
C LYS A 124 -11.04 0.15 -12.89
N THR A 125 -9.75 0.30 -13.17
CA THR A 125 -9.22 0.35 -14.55
C THR A 125 -9.22 -1.01 -15.25
N SER A 126 -9.51 -2.09 -14.54
CA SER A 126 -9.46 -3.45 -15.07
C SER A 126 -10.70 -4.22 -14.63
N SER A 127 -11.37 -4.89 -15.57
CA SER A 127 -12.50 -5.77 -15.25
C SER A 127 -12.05 -7.10 -14.64
N THR A 128 -10.81 -7.51 -14.89
CA THR A 128 -10.18 -8.69 -14.30
C THR A 128 -9.11 -8.29 -13.27
N PRO A 129 -8.89 -9.08 -12.21
CA PRO A 129 -7.80 -8.86 -11.27
C PRO A 129 -6.44 -8.85 -11.97
N ILE A 130 -5.59 -7.89 -11.61
CA ILE A 130 -4.22 -7.79 -12.08
C ILE A 130 -3.38 -8.65 -11.15
N THR A 131 -2.83 -9.74 -11.67
CA THR A 131 -2.12 -10.75 -10.86
C THR A 131 -0.63 -10.72 -11.15
N SER A 132 0.18 -10.76 -10.10
CA SER A 132 1.62 -11.00 -10.19
C SER A 132 1.94 -12.21 -9.34
N SER A 133 2.60 -13.19 -9.92
CA SER A 133 2.92 -14.46 -9.27
C SER A 133 4.39 -14.78 -9.42
N PHE A 134 4.97 -15.40 -8.39
CA PHE A 134 6.26 -16.05 -8.52
C PHE A 134 6.17 -17.47 -7.99
N ASN A 135 6.95 -18.35 -8.62
CA ASN A 135 7.16 -19.70 -8.19
C ASN A 135 8.54 -19.78 -7.55
N LYS A 136 8.59 -20.28 -6.32
CA LYS A 136 9.82 -20.44 -5.54
C LYS A 136 10.78 -21.46 -6.17
N ASN A 137 10.27 -22.36 -7.01
CA ASN A 137 11.06 -23.37 -7.70
C ASN A 137 11.65 -22.87 -9.02
N ASP A 138 11.23 -21.70 -9.50
CA ASP A 138 11.74 -21.11 -10.73
C ASP A 138 12.95 -20.22 -10.39
N CYS A 139 14.06 -20.45 -11.09
CA CYS A 139 15.36 -19.80 -10.87
C CYS A 139 15.41 -18.37 -11.40
#